data_AF-A0A3N5FTM1-F1
#
_entry.id   AF-A0A3N5FTM1-F1
#
_cell.length_a   1.000
_cell.length_b   1.000
_cell.length_c   1.000
_cell.angle_alpha   90.00
_cell.angle_beta   90.00
_cell.angle_gamma   90.00
#
_symmetry.space_group_name_H-M   'P 1'
#
loop_
_entity.id
_entity.type
_entity.pdbx_description
1 polymer ?
#
loop_
_entity_poly.entity_id
_entity_poly.type
_entity_poly.pdbx_seq_one_letter_code
_entity_poly.pdbx_strand_id
1 'polypeptide(L)'
;MSEAAFLSTPILSQATAQALEFPSLLAVVSLLASSDLGRERVLALRPFADEEGLRRHRTAFEEASRLVGERPLVPEFEVPLGDLLHRLVTGRPPLAGTDLVRLADLVKSTRAGAQRIREAVPPCPALERLARELPDLEPLVRKIDRTLDRRGEVREDASPKLAALRRQIRSTRDQIYRDLGEYV
;
A
#
# COMPACT_ATOMS: atom_id res chain seq x y z
N MET A 1 16.71 -3.02 8.61
CA MET A 1 17.79 -2.79 9.60
C MET A 1 17.56 -1.43 10.22
N SER A 2 17.10 -1.45 11.49
CA SER A 2 17.16 -0.39 12.51
C SER A 2 16.56 0.97 12.11
N GLU A 3 15.26 1.26 12.26
CA GLU A 3 14.45 1.24 13.50
C GLU A 3 15.22 1.52 14.80
N ALA A 4 16.30 2.31 14.71
CA ALA A 4 16.87 2.98 15.86
C ALA A 4 15.90 4.09 16.26
N ALA A 5 14.97 3.71 17.11
CA ALA A 5 14.05 4.56 17.81
C ALA A 5 14.76 5.85 18.28
N PHE A 6 14.24 6.98 17.80
CA PHE A 6 14.46 8.31 18.34
C PHE A 6 13.91 8.38 19.78
N LEU A 7 14.55 7.67 20.70
CA LEU A 7 14.35 7.83 22.14
C LEU A 7 15.05 9.12 22.58
N SER A 8 14.55 10.24 22.07
CA SER A 8 14.88 11.54 22.64
C SER A 8 13.93 11.83 23.79
N THR A 9 14.48 12.35 24.89
CA THR A 9 13.72 12.79 26.05
C THR A 9 12.56 13.68 25.59
N PRO A 10 11.31 13.43 26.03
CA PRO A 10 10.19 14.24 25.60
C PRO A 10 10.40 15.67 26.10
N ILE A 11 10.69 16.59 25.17
CA ILE A 11 10.84 18.02 25.46
C ILE A 11 9.49 18.63 25.88
N LEU A 12 8.39 17.98 25.48
CA LEU A 12 7.03 18.40 25.76
C LEU A 12 6.41 17.49 26.82
N SER A 13 6.11 18.05 27.99
CA SER A 13 5.36 17.33 29.03
C SER A 13 3.92 17.06 28.56
N GLN A 14 3.27 16.05 29.14
CA GLN A 14 1.86 15.75 28.84
C GLN A 14 0.94 16.94 29.15
N ALA A 15 1.16 17.63 30.28
CA ALA A 15 0.36 18.80 30.66
C ALA A 15 0.51 19.94 29.65
N THR A 16 1.73 20.20 29.18
CA THR A 16 1.99 21.23 28.16
C THR A 16 1.39 20.85 26.81
N ALA A 17 1.47 19.58 26.41
CA ALA A 17 0.85 19.10 25.16
C ALA A 17 -0.68 19.29 25.17
N GLN A 18 -1.32 19.03 26.31
CA GLN A 18 -2.76 19.26 26.49
C GLN A 18 -3.10 20.76 26.46
N ALA A 19 -2.32 21.59 27.16
CA ALA A 19 -2.54 23.04 27.17
C ALA A 19 -2.38 23.69 25.79
N LEU A 20 -1.52 23.12 24.92
CA LEU A 20 -1.35 23.55 23.53
C LEU A 20 -2.32 22.88 22.55
N GLU A 21 -3.24 22.03 23.05
CA GLU A 21 -4.17 21.23 22.25
C GLU A 21 -3.47 20.40 21.15
N PHE A 22 -2.20 20.03 21.37
CA PHE A 22 -1.39 19.34 20.38
C PHE A 22 -2.00 18.00 19.94
N PRO A 23 -2.56 17.15 20.83
CA PRO A 23 -3.28 15.95 20.40
C PRO A 23 -4.49 16.24 19.51
N SER A 24 -5.24 17.32 19.79
CA SER A 24 -6.40 17.73 19.00
C SER A 24 -5.98 18.19 17.61
N LEU A 25 -4.89 18.96 17.51
CA LEU A 25 -4.30 19.35 16.23
C LEU A 25 -3.91 18.12 15.40
N LEU A 26 -3.20 17.15 16.00
CA LEU A 26 -2.84 15.92 15.31
C LEU A 26 -4.07 15.14 14.87
N ALA A 27 -5.13 15.08 15.68
CA ALA A 27 -6.37 14.43 15.32
C ALA A 27 -7.00 15.05 14.05
N VAL A 28 -7.07 16.38 13.97
CA VAL A 28 -7.59 17.10 12.80
C VAL A 28 -6.71 16.86 11.57
N VAL A 29 -5.39 17.02 11.68
CA VAL A 29 -4.45 16.83 10.55
C VAL A 29 -4.47 15.38 10.06
N SER A 30 -4.66 14.41 10.96
CA SER A 30 -4.68 12.99 10.59
C SER A 30 -5.81 12.62 9.63
N LEU A 31 -6.90 13.40 9.59
CA LEU A 31 -8.02 13.22 8.66
C LEU A 31 -7.64 13.55 7.20
N LEU A 32 -6.53 14.26 7.00
CA LEU A 32 -6.01 14.61 5.66
C LEU A 32 -5.08 13.52 5.10
N ALA A 33 -4.80 12.46 5.85
CA ALA A 33 -3.95 11.37 5.39
C ALA A 33 -4.69 10.48 4.38
N SER A 34 -4.04 10.16 3.26
CA SER A 34 -4.59 9.29 2.19
C SER A 34 -4.67 7.80 2.56
N SER A 35 -4.18 7.41 3.75
CA SER A 35 -4.25 6.05 4.26
C SER A 35 -4.33 6.02 5.78
N ASP A 36 -4.84 4.91 6.31
CA ASP A 36 -4.86 4.60 7.74
C ASP A 36 -3.45 4.53 8.34
N LEU A 37 -2.48 3.96 7.63
CA LEU A 37 -1.07 3.95 8.04
C LEU A 37 -0.50 5.38 8.12
N GLY A 38 -0.85 6.25 7.17
CA GLY A 38 -0.46 7.66 7.20
C GLY A 38 -1.08 8.40 8.38
N ARG A 39 -2.36 8.14 8.65
CA ARG A 39 -3.11 8.68 9.78
C ARG A 39 -2.45 8.30 11.11
N GLU A 40 -2.09 7.05 11.29
CA GLU A 40 -1.38 6.56 12.48
C GLU A 40 -0.01 7.26 12.65
N ARG A 41 0.74 7.45 11.55
CA ARG A 41 2.02 8.18 11.60
C ARG A 41 1.83 9.64 12.02
N VAL A 42 0.78 10.32 11.56
CA VAL A 42 0.46 11.69 11.97
C VAL A 42 0.13 11.74 13.47
N LEU A 43 -0.72 10.83 13.97
CA LEU A 43 -1.08 10.75 15.39
C LEU A 43 0.12 10.42 16.29
N ALA A 44 1.10 9.71 15.76
CA ALA A 44 2.34 9.36 16.44
C ALA A 44 3.38 10.50 16.43
N LEU A 45 3.16 11.61 15.72
CA LEU A 45 4.13 12.71 15.65
C LEU A 45 4.44 13.29 17.03
N ARG A 46 5.71 13.60 17.26
CA ARG A 46 6.22 14.27 18.45
C ARG A 46 7.15 15.41 18.03
N PRO A 47 7.27 16.48 18.82
CA PRO A 47 8.27 17.51 18.58
C PRO A 47 9.68 16.92 18.50
N PHE A 48 10.48 17.39 17.55
CA PHE A 48 11.89 17.01 17.42
C PHE A 48 12.73 17.69 18.50
N ALA A 49 13.67 16.95 19.08
CA ALA A 49 14.56 17.44 20.13
C ALA A 49 15.95 17.83 19.64
N ASP A 50 16.34 17.34 18.47
CA ASP A 50 17.57 17.68 17.80
C ASP A 50 17.26 18.46 16.51
N GLU A 51 18.08 19.48 16.25
CA GLU A 51 17.95 20.31 15.05
C GLU A 51 18.18 19.48 13.78
N GLU A 52 19.09 18.51 13.81
CA GLU A 52 19.44 17.70 12.65
C GLU A 52 18.25 16.85 12.17
N GLY A 53 17.53 16.20 13.09
CA GLY A 53 16.31 15.46 12.84
C GLY A 53 15.20 16.33 12.29
N LEU A 54 14.99 17.51 12.89
CA LEU A 54 14.03 18.49 12.39
C LEU A 54 14.37 18.92 10.95
N ARG A 55 15.64 19.23 10.68
CA ARG A 55 16.10 19.67 9.36
C ARG A 55 15.89 18.57 8.32
N ARG A 56 16.26 17.32 8.64
CA ARG A 56 16.03 16.15 7.75
C ARG A 56 14.54 15.97 7.45
N HIS A 57 13.68 16.05 8.47
CA HIS A 57 12.24 15.91 8.29
C HIS A 57 11.65 17.04 7.43
N ARG A 58 12.07 18.28 7.69
CA ARG A 58 11.67 19.47 6.92
C ARG A 58 12.07 19.34 5.45
N THR A 59 13.29 18.92 5.14
CA THR A 59 13.74 18.72 3.75
C THR A 59 12.86 17.71 3.02
N ALA A 60 12.56 16.56 3.64
CA ALA A 60 11.67 15.57 3.03
C ALA A 60 10.24 16.12 2.83
N PHE A 61 9.74 16.91 3.79
CA PHE A 61 8.44 17.56 3.70
C PHE A 61 8.36 18.58 2.55
N GLU A 62 9.38 19.41 2.38
CA GLU A 62 9.46 20.42 1.30
C GLU A 62 9.50 19.75 -0.09
N GLU A 63 10.30 18.69 -0.25
CA GLU A 63 10.33 17.89 -1.46
C GLU A 63 8.96 17.24 -1.75
N ALA A 64 8.32 16.66 -0.73
CA ALA A 64 7.01 16.01 -0.88
C ALA A 64 5.91 17.03 -1.23
N SER A 65 5.91 18.18 -0.57
CA SER A 65 4.93 19.25 -0.80
C SER A 65 4.95 19.75 -2.23
N ARG A 66 6.15 19.88 -2.82
CA ARG A 66 6.32 20.25 -4.23
C ARG A 66 5.68 19.22 -5.16
N LEU A 67 5.95 17.94 -4.94
CA LEU A 67 5.42 16.86 -5.79
C LEU A 67 3.92 16.65 -5.64
N VAL A 68 3.39 16.81 -4.43
CA VAL A 68 1.95 16.68 -4.14
C VAL A 68 1.16 17.85 -4.73
N GLY A 69 1.74 19.05 -4.80
CA GLY A 69 1.09 20.23 -5.39
C GLY A 69 0.66 20.06 -6.84
N GLU A 70 1.31 19.16 -7.60
CA GLU A 70 0.90 18.83 -8.97
C GLU A 70 -0.23 17.79 -9.02
N ARG A 71 -0.09 16.71 -8.24
CA ARG A 71 -1.04 15.60 -8.09
C ARG A 71 -0.55 14.67 -6.99
N PRO A 72 -1.43 13.89 -6.33
CA PRO A 72 -1.05 12.97 -5.26
C PRO A 72 0.11 12.04 -5.64
N LEU A 73 1.05 11.83 -4.72
CA LEU A 73 2.17 10.89 -4.91
C LEU A 73 1.74 9.43 -4.78
N VAL A 74 0.76 9.18 -3.93
CA VAL A 74 0.10 7.89 -3.73
C VAL A 74 -1.40 8.09 -3.90
N PRO A 75 -2.14 7.11 -4.43
CA PRO A 75 -3.58 7.19 -4.50
C PRO A 75 -4.19 7.11 -3.08
N GLU A 76 -5.44 7.53 -2.97
CA GLU A 76 -6.26 7.17 -1.83
C GLU A 76 -6.59 5.68 -1.89
N PHE A 77 -6.60 5.04 -0.72
CA PHE A 77 -6.97 3.64 -0.60
C PHE A 77 -8.38 3.55 0.01
N GLU A 78 -9.30 2.92 -0.71
CA GLU A 78 -10.69 2.74 -0.26
C GLU A 78 -10.81 1.85 1.00
N VAL A 79 -9.79 1.03 1.28
CA VAL A 79 -9.78 0.05 2.36
C VAL A 79 -8.54 0.24 3.23
N PRO A 80 -8.65 0.08 4.57
CA PRO A 80 -7.50 0.13 5.47
C PRO A 80 -6.38 -0.83 5.06
N LEU A 81 -5.16 -0.30 4.91
CA LEU A 81 -3.98 -1.08 4.57
C LEU A 81 -3.39 -1.79 5.80
N GLY A 82 -3.58 -1.24 7.00
CA GLY A 82 -3.06 -1.80 8.24
C GLY A 82 -3.59 -3.21 8.53
N ASP A 83 -4.90 -3.42 8.36
CA ASP A 83 -5.50 -4.76 8.51
C ASP A 83 -4.94 -5.74 7.48
N LEU A 84 -4.82 -5.32 6.21
CA LEU A 84 -4.27 -6.14 5.14
C LEU A 84 -2.82 -6.58 5.45
N LEU A 85 -1.97 -5.65 5.92
CA LEU A 85 -0.60 -5.95 6.30
C LEU A 85 -0.53 -6.85 7.55
N HIS A 86 -1.37 -6.60 8.55
CA HIS A 86 -1.46 -7.44 9.74
C HIS A 86 -1.85 -8.87 9.37
N ARG A 87 -2.84 -9.05 8.50
CA ARG A 87 -3.27 -10.36 7.98
C ARG A 87 -2.21 -11.04 7.13
N LEU A 88 -1.44 -10.28 6.35
CA LEU A 88 -0.31 -10.80 5.57
C LEU A 88 0.78 -11.40 6.48
N VAL A 89 1.07 -10.75 7.61
CA VAL A 89 2.08 -11.22 8.57
C VAL A 89 1.57 -12.39 9.41
N THR A 90 0.34 -12.31 9.90
CA THR A 90 -0.23 -13.30 10.83
C THR A 90 -0.86 -14.51 10.13
N GLY A 91 -1.21 -14.38 8.86
CA GLY A 91 -2.01 -15.34 8.10
C GLY A 91 -3.45 -15.48 8.61
N ARG A 92 -3.94 -14.57 9.47
CA ARG A 92 -5.24 -14.69 10.15
C ARG A 92 -6.04 -13.37 10.14
N PRO A 93 -7.30 -13.39 9.64
CA PRO A 93 -7.86 -14.43 8.79
C PRO A 93 -7.07 -14.58 7.48
N PRO A 94 -7.16 -15.72 6.79
CA PRO A 94 -6.46 -15.94 5.53
C PRO A 94 -6.73 -14.83 4.51
N LEU A 95 -5.75 -14.58 3.64
CA LEU A 95 -5.90 -13.63 2.54
C LEU A 95 -6.78 -14.27 1.45
N ALA A 96 -7.78 -13.51 1.00
CA ALA A 96 -8.56 -13.83 -0.18
C ALA A 96 -7.84 -13.37 -1.45
N GLY A 97 -8.29 -13.85 -2.62
CA GLY A 97 -7.71 -13.40 -3.89
C GLY A 97 -7.86 -11.90 -4.11
N THR A 98 -8.95 -11.29 -3.64
CA THR A 98 -9.15 -9.83 -3.67
C THR A 98 -8.10 -9.07 -2.85
N ASP A 99 -7.66 -9.63 -1.72
CA ASP A 99 -6.59 -9.06 -0.90
C ASP A 99 -5.25 -9.08 -1.67
N LEU A 100 -4.98 -10.16 -2.40
CA LEU A 100 -3.76 -10.28 -3.23
C LEU A 100 -3.77 -9.30 -4.40
N VAL A 101 -4.91 -9.11 -5.06
CA VAL A 101 -5.07 -8.10 -6.13
C VAL A 101 -4.81 -6.70 -5.57
N ARG A 102 -5.38 -6.37 -4.40
CA ARG A 102 -5.13 -5.09 -3.72
C ARG A 102 -3.67 -4.88 -3.35
N LEU A 103 -2.98 -5.93 -2.88
CA LEU A 103 -1.53 -5.87 -2.63
C LEU A 103 -0.76 -5.57 -3.93
N ALA A 104 -1.13 -6.19 -5.05
CA ALA A 104 -0.50 -5.89 -6.33
C ALA A 104 -0.72 -4.43 -6.75
N ASP A 105 -1.92 -3.89 -6.54
CA ASP A 105 -2.23 -2.49 -6.85
C ASP A 105 -1.45 -1.51 -5.95
N LEU A 106 -1.34 -1.80 -4.65
CA LEU A 106 -0.49 -1.04 -3.73
C LEU A 106 0.96 -0.99 -4.23
N VAL A 107 1.53 -2.14 -4.61
CA VAL A 107 2.91 -2.21 -5.15
C VAL A 107 3.05 -1.40 -6.44
N LYS A 108 2.09 -1.48 -7.36
CA LYS A 108 2.08 -0.70 -8.61
C LYS A 108 2.07 0.80 -8.32
N SER A 109 1.23 1.24 -7.38
CA SER A 109 1.12 2.64 -6.97
C SER A 109 2.40 3.15 -6.28
N THR A 110 2.98 2.37 -5.37
CA THR A 110 4.26 2.70 -4.73
C THR A 110 5.37 2.85 -5.76
N ARG A 111 5.44 1.97 -6.75
CA ARG A 111 6.43 2.08 -7.84
C ARG A 111 6.22 3.34 -8.68
N ALA A 112 4.97 3.67 -9.03
CA ALA A 112 4.66 4.89 -9.77
C ALA A 112 5.09 6.14 -8.99
N GLY A 113 4.84 6.19 -7.68
CA GLY A 113 5.31 7.27 -6.80
C GLY A 113 6.84 7.35 -6.74
N ALA A 114 7.53 6.21 -6.57
CA ALA A 114 8.99 6.14 -6.57
C ALA A 114 9.60 6.61 -7.91
N GLN A 115 8.98 6.26 -9.03
CA GLN A 115 9.43 6.71 -10.34
C GLN A 115 9.30 8.22 -10.48
N ARG A 116 8.17 8.80 -10.05
CA ARG A 116 7.97 10.25 -10.06
C ARG A 116 8.98 11.00 -9.19
N ILE A 117 9.37 10.43 -8.05
CA ILE A 117 10.41 11.00 -7.20
C ILE A 117 11.75 11.06 -7.95
N ARG A 118 12.11 10.00 -8.70
CA ARG A 118 13.35 9.94 -9.49
C ARG A 118 13.35 10.88 -10.69
N GLU A 119 12.19 11.10 -11.29
CA GLU A 119 12.00 11.98 -12.46
C GLU A 119 11.79 13.45 -12.06
N ALA A 120 11.72 13.76 -10.77
CA ALA A 120 11.40 15.09 -10.27
C ALA A 120 12.43 16.14 -10.70
N VAL A 121 11.94 17.29 -11.18
CA VAL A 121 12.74 18.48 -11.47
C VAL A 121 12.16 19.67 -10.71
N PRO A 122 12.90 20.30 -9.78
CA PRO A 122 14.26 19.94 -9.37
C PRO A 122 14.31 18.62 -8.56
N PRO A 123 15.51 18.00 -8.43
CA PRO A 123 15.67 16.71 -7.76
C PRO A 123 15.15 16.68 -6.31
N CYS A 124 14.74 15.49 -5.87
CA CYS A 124 14.26 15.21 -4.51
C CYS A 124 15.14 14.19 -3.78
N PRO A 125 16.39 14.53 -3.41
CA PRO A 125 17.35 13.58 -2.83
C PRO A 125 16.92 12.99 -1.48
N ALA A 126 16.14 13.70 -0.65
CA ALA A 126 15.64 13.15 0.60
C ALA A 126 14.59 12.06 0.35
N LEU A 127 13.65 12.31 -0.56
CA LEU A 127 12.64 11.32 -0.98
C LEU A 127 13.25 10.18 -1.80
N GLU A 128 14.25 10.46 -2.64
CA GLU A 128 14.91 9.43 -3.45
C GLU A 128 15.58 8.39 -2.55
N ARG A 129 16.16 8.82 -1.43
CA ARG A 129 16.74 7.92 -0.42
C ARG A 129 15.70 6.94 0.13
N LEU A 130 14.50 7.43 0.47
CA LEU A 130 13.38 6.59 0.90
C LEU A 130 12.93 5.65 -0.23
N ALA A 131 12.86 6.15 -1.47
CA ALA A 131 12.46 5.36 -2.62
C ALA A 131 13.46 4.25 -2.99
N ARG A 132 14.74 4.40 -2.66
CA ARG A 132 15.80 3.39 -2.88
C ARG A 132 15.71 2.21 -1.89
N GLU A 133 15.08 2.40 -0.73
CA GLU A 133 14.86 1.33 0.25
C GLU A 133 13.72 0.37 -0.16
N LEU A 134 12.93 0.74 -1.16
CA LEU A 134 11.83 -0.08 -1.64
C LEU A 134 12.35 -1.31 -2.40
N PRO A 135 11.93 -2.54 -2.02
CA PRO A 135 12.33 -3.74 -2.72
C PRO A 135 11.67 -3.84 -4.11
N ASP A 136 12.31 -4.57 -5.03
CA ASP A 136 11.68 -4.93 -6.29
C ASP A 136 10.66 -6.06 -6.09
N LEU A 137 9.37 -5.69 -6.13
CA LEU A 137 8.23 -6.60 -6.00
C LEU A 137 7.52 -6.86 -7.33
N GLU A 138 8.08 -6.42 -8.45
CA GLU A 138 7.50 -6.65 -9.77
C GLU A 138 7.32 -8.14 -10.12
N PRO A 139 8.23 -9.08 -9.76
CA PRO A 139 7.99 -10.51 -9.96
C PRO A 139 6.73 -11.02 -9.23
N LEU A 140 6.44 -10.48 -8.05
CA LEU A 140 5.25 -10.82 -7.27
C LEU A 140 3.98 -10.31 -7.95
N VAL A 141 3.99 -9.05 -8.38
CA VAL A 141 2.88 -8.42 -9.11
C VAL A 141 2.53 -9.23 -10.36
N ARG A 142 3.53 -9.58 -11.17
CA ARG A 142 3.34 -10.40 -12.38
C ARG A 142 2.73 -11.77 -12.06
N LYS A 143 3.16 -12.39 -10.95
CA LYS A 143 2.61 -13.67 -10.51
C LYS A 143 1.13 -13.55 -10.13
N ILE A 144 0.76 -12.49 -9.42
CA ILE A 144 -0.62 -12.22 -9.04
C ILE A 144 -1.48 -11.97 -10.29
N ASP A 145 -1.08 -11.04 -11.17
CA ASP A 145 -1.83 -10.67 -12.38
C ASP A 145 -1.98 -11.84 -13.38
N ARG A 146 -1.02 -12.78 -13.40
CA ARG A 146 -1.10 -14.01 -14.20
C ARG A 146 -2.08 -15.03 -13.61
N THR A 147 -2.24 -15.04 -12.29
CA THR A 147 -2.99 -16.10 -11.58
C THR A 147 -4.43 -15.68 -11.30
N LEU A 148 -4.65 -14.42 -10.94
CA LEU A 148 -5.92 -13.88 -10.49
C LEU A 148 -6.46 -12.85 -11.50
N ASP A 149 -7.77 -12.78 -11.63
CA ASP A 149 -8.43 -11.69 -12.32
C ASP A 149 -8.70 -10.51 -11.36
N ARG A 150 -9.35 -9.45 -11.86
CA ARG A 150 -9.68 -8.26 -11.07
C ARG A 150 -10.64 -8.54 -9.90
N ARG A 151 -11.40 -9.63 -9.96
CA ARG A 151 -12.31 -10.05 -8.89
C ARG A 151 -11.60 -10.90 -7.82
N GLY A 152 -10.31 -11.18 -8.01
CA GLY A 152 -9.55 -12.08 -7.14
C GLY A 152 -9.82 -13.56 -7.43
N GLU A 153 -10.47 -13.87 -8.55
CA GLU A 153 -10.76 -15.25 -8.93
C GLU A 153 -9.62 -15.85 -9.74
N VAL A 154 -9.38 -17.16 -9.56
CA VAL A 154 -8.32 -17.85 -10.29
C VAL A 154 -8.70 -17.92 -11.77
N ARG A 155 -7.86 -17.31 -12.61
CA ARG A 155 -8.02 -17.26 -14.06
C ARG A 155 -8.05 -18.66 -14.67
N GLU A 156 -8.76 -18.82 -15.79
CA GLU A 156 -8.82 -20.11 -16.49
C GLU A 156 -7.45 -20.58 -16.99
N ASP A 157 -6.62 -19.62 -17.39
CA ASP A 157 -5.29 -19.81 -17.96
C ASP A 157 -4.17 -19.68 -16.91
N ALA A 158 -4.51 -19.65 -15.62
CA ALA A 158 -3.52 -19.54 -14.53
C ALA A 158 -2.47 -20.68 -14.59
N SER A 159 -2.84 -21.86 -15.08
CA SER A 159 -1.89 -22.93 -15.43
C SER A 159 -2.36 -23.76 -16.63
N PRO A 160 -1.45 -24.37 -17.40
CA PRO A 160 -1.83 -25.24 -18.52
C PRO A 160 -2.73 -26.40 -18.11
N LYS A 161 -2.48 -26.99 -16.93
CA LYS A 161 -3.29 -28.09 -16.37
C LYS A 161 -4.71 -27.62 -16.02
N LEU A 162 -4.84 -26.46 -15.37
CA LEU A 162 -6.15 -25.88 -15.06
C LEU A 162 -6.94 -25.56 -16.33
N ALA A 163 -6.29 -24.97 -17.33
CA ALA A 163 -6.90 -24.66 -18.61
C ALA A 163 -7.37 -25.92 -19.36
N ALA A 164 -6.61 -27.01 -19.30
CA ALA A 164 -7.03 -28.30 -19.86
C ALA A 164 -8.24 -28.88 -19.13
N LEU A 165 -8.22 -28.89 -17.79
CA LEU A 165 -9.34 -29.40 -16.97
C LEU A 165 -10.62 -28.58 -17.17
N ARG A 166 -10.54 -27.24 -17.18
CA ARG A 166 -11.72 -26.38 -17.43
C ARG A 166 -12.30 -26.58 -18.83
N ARG A 167 -11.46 -26.78 -19.85
CA ARG A 167 -11.91 -27.16 -21.21
C ARG A 167 -12.65 -28.49 -21.22
N GLN A 168 -12.13 -29.51 -20.52
CA GLN A 168 -12.78 -30.80 -20.40
C GLN A 168 -14.14 -30.68 -19.70
N ILE A 169 -14.23 -29.93 -18.60
CA ILE A 169 -15.50 -29.67 -17.89
C ILE A 169 -16.54 -29.04 -18.81
N ARG A 170 -16.15 -28.04 -19.62
CA ARG A 170 -17.05 -27.40 -20.59
C ARG A 170 -17.53 -28.39 -21.65
N SER A 171 -16.61 -29.13 -22.27
CA SER A 171 -16.94 -30.13 -23.29
C SER A 171 -17.92 -31.19 -22.77
N THR A 172 -17.67 -31.72 -21.57
CA THR A 172 -18.58 -32.69 -20.93
C THR A 172 -19.94 -32.08 -20.63
N ARG A 173 -20.00 -30.83 -20.15
CA ARG A 173 -21.26 -30.12 -19.90
C ARG A 173 -22.05 -29.90 -21.18
N ASP A 174 -21.41 -29.50 -22.26
CA ASP A 174 -22.04 -29.29 -23.57
C ASP A 174 -22.55 -30.61 -24.18
N GLN A 175 -21.89 -31.74 -23.90
CA GLN A 175 -22.40 -33.06 -24.26
C GLN A 175 -23.67 -33.39 -23.47
N ILE A 176 -23.66 -33.24 -22.14
CA ILE A 176 -24.83 -33.52 -21.29
C ILE A 176 -26.04 -32.68 -21.72
N TYR A 177 -25.85 -31.39 -22.01
CA TYR A 177 -26.96 -30.54 -22.47
C TYR A 177 -27.52 -30.95 -23.83
N ARG A 178 -26.67 -31.40 -24.76
CA ARG A 178 -27.13 -31.95 -26.04
C ARG A 178 -27.94 -33.21 -25.83
N ASP A 179 -27.42 -34.15 -25.03
CA ASP A 179 -28.09 -35.42 -24.76
C ASP A 179 -29.45 -35.18 -24.11
N LEU A 180 -29.56 -34.31 -23.10
CA LEU A 180 -30.86 -33.96 -22.48
C LEU A 180 -31.80 -33.19 -23.41
N GLY A 181 -31.26 -32.34 -24.29
CA GLY A 181 -32.05 -31.60 -25.27
C GLY A 181 -32.68 -32.49 -26.34
N GLU A 182 -32.13 -33.67 -26.60
CA GLU A 182 -32.73 -34.69 -27.48
C GLU A 182 -33.89 -35.46 -26.81
N TYR A 183 -34.04 -35.35 -25.48
CA TYR A 183 -35.11 -36.01 -24.71
C TYR A 183 -36.32 -35.11 -24.40
N VAL A 184 -36.32 -33.84 -24.84
CA VAL A 184 -37.44 -32.89 -24.75
C VAL A 184 -37.98 -32.60 -26.13
#